data_AF-A0A949BJM1-F1
#
_entry.id   AF-A0A949BJM1-F1
#
_cell.length_a   1.000
_cell.length_b   1.000
_cell.length_c   1.000
_cell.angle_alpha   90.00
_cell.angle_beta   90.00
_cell.angle_gamma   90.00
#
_symmetry.space_group_name_H-M   'P 1'
#
loop_
_entity.id
_entity.type
_entity.pdbx_description
1 polymer ?
#
loop_
_entity_poly.entity_id
_entity_poly.type
_entity_poly.pdbx_seq_one_letter_code
_entity_poly.pdbx_strand_id
1 'polypeptide(L)'
;MRYVAHVNRNEKTGVCCEHDLREHLQGVGKIAGNFAEAFGNEDWARLAGMWHDLGKFLPGWQAYIRRRTGCDADAHIEGYGSRPNHSTVGAILAIERFRTYPKDIQKIARILAYIIAGHHAGLPDWNPDLAGGDLVNRLYQNPIESVLDLREFNQIKVIDETNDYITAALPKSAPLGIKSPEDMERNREHFHLWIRMLFSCLVDADFLDTEKFMTPENYKKRGVYPSLKELVERFNPYMEQKQKNADPTAINKARTDVLNCCRVKAKLKPGFFSLCVPTGGGKTLSSMAFALKHAFKYGKQRIIMAIPYTSIIEQTAAVYKQVFGEEAVLEHHSNIDPDKED
;
A
#
# COMPACT_ATOMS: atom_id res chain seq x y z
N MET A 1 14.83 24.15 -15.31
CA MET A 1 15.79 23.15 -14.77
C MET A 1 14.99 21.89 -14.44
N ARG A 2 15.51 20.67 -14.67
CA ARG A 2 14.75 19.44 -14.38
C ARG A 2 14.76 19.17 -12.87
N TYR A 3 13.59 18.99 -12.28
CA TYR A 3 13.45 18.57 -10.87
C TYR A 3 13.57 17.06 -10.77
N VAL A 4 14.33 16.58 -9.78
CA VAL A 4 14.67 15.17 -9.61
C VAL A 4 13.95 14.59 -8.40
N ALA A 5 13.26 13.47 -8.60
CA ALA A 5 12.71 12.66 -7.51
C ALA A 5 13.73 11.67 -6.97
N HIS A 6 14.44 10.98 -7.87
CA HIS A 6 15.40 9.92 -7.56
C HIS A 6 16.55 9.93 -8.57
N VAL A 7 17.69 9.38 -8.17
CA VAL A 7 18.85 9.19 -9.04
C VAL A 7 19.31 7.76 -8.94
N ASN A 8 19.50 7.12 -10.10
CA ASN A 8 20.06 5.79 -10.21
C ASN A 8 21.47 5.93 -10.80
N ARG A 9 22.50 5.57 -10.02
CA ARG A 9 23.88 5.59 -10.47
C ARG A 9 24.32 4.17 -10.77
N ASN A 10 24.74 3.94 -12.01
CA ASN A 10 25.33 2.66 -12.39
C ASN A 10 26.72 2.56 -11.73
N GLU A 11 26.88 1.65 -10.77
CA GLU A 11 28.13 1.47 -10.03
C GLU A 11 29.32 1.08 -10.92
N LYS A 12 29.08 0.42 -12.06
CA LYS A 12 30.12 -0.04 -12.97
C LYS A 12 30.59 1.04 -13.93
N THR A 13 29.67 1.87 -14.44
CA THR A 13 29.98 2.89 -15.45
C THR A 13 30.07 4.30 -14.87
N GLY A 14 29.62 4.49 -13.63
CA GLY A 14 29.49 5.81 -12.99
C GLY A 14 28.36 6.69 -13.56
N VAL A 15 27.65 6.23 -14.59
CA VAL A 15 26.60 6.99 -15.27
C VAL A 15 25.40 7.17 -14.35
N CYS A 16 24.91 8.40 -14.26
CA CYS A 16 23.73 8.74 -13.49
C CYS A 16 22.51 8.93 -14.38
N CYS A 17 21.42 8.28 -14.01
CA CYS A 17 20.09 8.49 -14.58
C CYS A 17 19.23 9.22 -13.55
N GLU A 18 18.48 10.23 -13.97
CA GLU A 18 17.57 10.99 -13.12
C GLU A 18 16.12 10.60 -13.41
N HIS A 19 15.35 10.37 -12.34
CA HIS A 19 13.90 10.25 -12.40
C HIS A 19 13.29 11.64 -12.25
N ASP A 20 12.54 12.12 -13.25
CA ASP A 20 11.85 13.41 -13.16
C ASP A 20 10.84 13.39 -12.02
N LEU A 21 10.81 14.47 -11.24
CA LEU A 21 9.88 14.60 -10.13
C LEU A 21 8.41 14.58 -10.59
N ARG A 22 8.09 15.15 -11.75
CA ARG A 22 6.71 15.19 -12.24
C ARG A 22 6.27 13.83 -12.75
N GLU A 23 7.16 13.12 -13.46
CA GLU A 23 6.91 11.74 -13.90
C GLU A 23 6.64 10.84 -12.69
N HIS A 24 7.45 10.98 -11.65
CA HIS A 24 7.28 10.26 -10.40
C HIS A 24 5.94 10.58 -9.70
N LEU A 25 5.63 11.86 -9.45
CA LEU A 25 4.38 12.26 -8.78
C LEU A 25 3.13 11.80 -9.55
N GLN A 26 3.17 11.87 -10.88
CA GLN A 26 2.09 11.36 -11.74
C GLN A 26 2.02 9.83 -11.74
N GLY A 27 3.17 9.15 -11.77
CA GLY A 27 3.29 7.69 -11.70
C GLY A 27 2.71 7.14 -10.39
N VAL A 28 3.16 7.69 -9.26
CA VAL A 28 2.66 7.35 -7.92
C VAL A 28 1.18 7.66 -7.80
N GLY A 29 0.73 8.85 -8.21
CA GLY A 29 -0.69 9.20 -8.20
C GLY A 29 -1.55 8.23 -9.03
N LYS A 30 -1.07 7.81 -10.21
CA LYS A 30 -1.78 6.83 -11.04
C LYS A 30 -1.86 5.46 -10.37
N ILE A 31 -0.74 4.94 -9.86
CA ILE A 31 -0.68 3.61 -9.24
C ILE A 31 -1.52 3.58 -7.96
N ALA A 32 -1.37 4.59 -7.09
CA ALA A 32 -2.14 4.71 -5.84
C ALA A 32 -3.65 4.81 -6.12
N GLY A 33 -4.05 5.61 -7.11
CA GLY A 33 -5.44 5.69 -7.57
C GLY A 33 -5.99 4.32 -8.00
N ASN A 34 -5.25 3.58 -8.83
CA ASN A 34 -5.67 2.25 -9.30
C ASN A 34 -5.87 1.26 -8.14
N PHE A 35 -5.03 1.31 -7.09
CA PHE A 35 -5.25 0.48 -5.90
C PHE A 35 -6.53 0.84 -5.16
N ALA A 36 -6.83 2.14 -5.08
CA ALA A 36 -8.01 2.63 -4.37
C ALA A 36 -9.33 2.52 -5.14
N GLU A 37 -9.29 2.19 -6.43
CA GLU A 37 -10.49 1.90 -7.25
C GLU A 37 -11.33 0.78 -6.60
N ALA A 38 -10.68 -0.23 -6.00
CA ALA A 38 -11.34 -1.37 -5.36
C ALA A 38 -12.30 -1.00 -4.22
N PHE A 39 -12.14 0.20 -3.62
CA PHE A 39 -13.03 0.74 -2.59
C PHE A 39 -13.59 2.12 -2.92
N GLY A 40 -13.52 2.54 -4.20
CA GLY A 40 -14.21 3.73 -4.69
C GLY A 40 -13.60 5.07 -4.26
N ASN A 41 -12.32 5.12 -3.86
CA ASN A 41 -11.63 6.36 -3.46
C ASN A 41 -10.34 6.61 -4.26
N GLU A 42 -10.37 6.28 -5.55
CA GLU A 42 -9.29 6.53 -6.53
C GLU A 42 -8.77 7.98 -6.50
N ASP A 43 -9.68 8.95 -6.42
CA ASP A 43 -9.37 10.38 -6.39
C ASP A 43 -8.58 10.80 -5.15
N TRP A 44 -8.90 10.25 -3.98
CA TRP A 44 -8.14 10.48 -2.74
C TRP A 44 -6.70 9.95 -2.85
N ALA A 45 -6.55 8.69 -3.25
CA ALA A 45 -5.22 8.06 -3.34
C ALA A 45 -4.36 8.69 -4.43
N ARG A 46 -4.96 9.04 -5.58
CA ARG A 46 -4.27 9.77 -6.65
C ARG A 46 -3.74 11.10 -6.18
N LEU A 47 -4.58 11.89 -5.50
CA LEU A 47 -4.18 13.20 -5.01
C LEU A 47 -3.07 13.09 -3.97
N ALA A 48 -3.15 12.10 -3.07
CA ALA A 48 -2.09 11.81 -2.12
C ALA A 48 -0.76 11.50 -2.83
N GLY A 49 -0.78 10.64 -3.85
CA GLY A 49 0.42 10.32 -4.65
C GLY A 49 0.99 11.52 -5.41
N MET A 50 0.13 12.40 -5.93
CA MET A 50 0.56 13.64 -6.57
C MET A 50 1.17 14.67 -5.61
N TRP A 51 0.82 14.60 -4.32
CA TRP A 51 1.23 15.60 -3.33
C TRP A 51 2.36 15.14 -2.41
N HIS A 52 2.57 13.83 -2.26
CA HIS A 52 3.41 13.28 -1.20
C HIS A 52 4.84 13.85 -1.16
N ASP A 53 5.40 14.10 -2.35
CA ASP A 53 6.79 14.50 -2.55
C ASP A 53 6.96 15.95 -3.07
N LEU A 54 5.95 16.80 -2.92
CA LEU A 54 6.03 18.19 -3.41
C LEU A 54 7.18 19.00 -2.79
N GLY A 55 7.63 18.66 -1.58
CA GLY A 55 8.80 19.31 -0.98
C GLY A 55 10.09 19.03 -1.74
N LYS A 56 10.13 18.03 -2.64
CA LYS A 56 11.28 17.79 -3.50
C LYS A 56 11.50 18.91 -4.53
N PHE A 57 10.52 19.77 -4.79
CA PHE A 57 10.71 20.98 -5.60
C PHE A 57 11.57 22.06 -4.92
N LEU A 58 11.75 21.98 -3.59
CA LEU A 58 12.53 22.98 -2.85
C LEU A 58 14.00 23.01 -3.34
N PRO A 59 14.59 24.20 -3.53
CA PRO A 59 15.99 24.31 -3.94
C PRO A 59 16.97 23.56 -3.03
N GLY A 60 16.72 23.59 -1.71
CA GLY A 60 17.54 22.86 -0.73
C GLY A 60 17.50 21.34 -0.92
N TRP A 61 16.34 20.78 -1.28
CA TRP A 61 16.21 19.35 -1.59
C TRP A 61 16.91 18.99 -2.90
N GLN A 62 16.71 19.78 -3.96
CA GLN A 62 17.35 19.53 -5.26
C GLN A 62 18.89 19.60 -5.15
N ALA A 63 19.42 20.55 -4.38
CA ALA A 63 20.84 20.60 -4.07
C ALA A 63 21.29 19.35 -3.29
N TYR A 64 20.55 18.94 -2.25
CA TYR A 64 20.86 17.74 -1.47
C TYR A 64 20.95 16.48 -2.31
N ILE A 65 19.93 16.19 -3.13
CA ILE A 65 19.85 14.90 -3.86
C ILE A 65 20.96 14.78 -4.92
N ARG A 66 21.25 15.87 -5.65
CA ARG A 66 22.29 15.90 -6.69
C ARG A 66 23.70 15.69 -6.12
N ARG A 67 23.96 16.28 -4.94
CA ARG A 67 25.23 16.12 -4.21
C ARG A 67 25.39 14.72 -3.62
N ARG A 68 24.37 14.20 -2.93
CA ARG A 68 24.42 12.89 -2.25
C ARG A 68 24.66 11.74 -3.20
N THR A 69 24.18 11.82 -4.43
CA THR A 69 24.31 10.74 -5.40
C THR A 69 25.65 10.80 -6.16
N GLY A 70 26.47 11.82 -5.92
CA GLY A 70 27.77 12.01 -6.58
C GLY A 70 27.66 12.20 -8.09
N CYS A 71 26.49 12.67 -8.54
CA CYS A 71 26.16 12.89 -9.96
C CYS A 71 26.32 14.34 -10.39
N ASP A 72 26.68 15.20 -9.44
CA ASP A 72 27.10 16.57 -9.64
C ASP A 72 28.61 16.65 -9.35
N ALA A 73 29.40 16.99 -10.38
CA ALA A 73 30.86 17.03 -10.29
C ALA A 73 31.37 18.20 -9.43
N ASP A 74 30.53 19.23 -9.22
CA ASP A 74 30.88 20.44 -8.46
C ASP A 74 30.39 20.36 -6.99
N ALA A 75 29.88 19.20 -6.57
CA ALA A 75 29.35 18.95 -5.24
C ALA A 75 30.44 18.64 -4.20
N HIS A 76 30.89 19.66 -3.45
CA HIS A 76 31.68 19.41 -2.24
C HIS A 76 30.85 18.65 -1.17
N ILE A 77 31.42 17.57 -0.62
CA ILE A 77 30.76 16.61 0.30
C ILE A 77 30.78 17.10 1.77
N GLU A 78 31.53 18.15 2.10
CA GLU A 78 31.69 18.61 3.48
C GLU A 78 30.55 19.53 3.96
N GLY A 79 29.95 19.21 5.11
CA GLY A 79 29.26 20.19 5.96
C GLY A 79 27.73 20.29 5.92
N TYR A 80 26.99 19.37 5.27
CA TYR A 80 25.51 19.42 5.29
C TYR A 80 24.87 18.29 6.12
N GLY A 81 23.89 18.68 6.94
CA GLY A 81 23.21 17.85 7.96
C GLY A 81 22.30 16.72 7.43
N SER A 82 21.36 16.28 8.27
CA SER A 82 20.42 15.20 8.01
C SER A 82 19.57 15.43 6.73
N ARG A 83 19.01 14.33 6.18
CA ARG A 83 18.11 14.36 5.00
C ARG A 83 17.00 15.42 5.22
N PRO A 84 16.87 16.44 4.35
CA PRO A 84 15.85 17.47 4.53
C PRO A 84 14.45 16.84 4.52
N ASN A 85 13.49 17.46 5.19
CA ASN A 85 12.13 16.97 5.14
C ASN A 85 11.46 17.42 3.82
N HIS A 86 10.91 16.48 3.05
CA HIS A 86 10.20 16.82 1.80
C HIS A 86 8.71 16.49 1.82
N SER A 87 8.21 15.78 2.84
CA SER A 87 6.81 15.36 2.91
C SER A 87 5.89 16.38 3.59
N THR A 88 6.44 17.42 4.23
CA THR A 88 5.67 18.46 4.94
C THR A 88 4.87 19.32 3.96
N VAL A 89 5.47 19.68 2.82
CA VAL A 89 4.89 20.64 1.87
C VAL A 89 3.56 20.13 1.30
N GLY A 90 3.49 18.85 0.92
CA GLY A 90 2.25 18.23 0.45
C GLY A 90 1.17 18.16 1.53
N ALA A 91 1.57 17.92 2.78
CA ALA A 91 0.66 17.89 3.91
C ALA A 91 0.09 19.28 4.24
N ILE A 92 0.92 20.32 4.19
CA ILE A 92 0.49 21.73 4.32
C ILE A 92 -0.49 22.08 3.20
N LEU A 93 -0.18 21.73 1.95
CA LEU A 93 -1.06 21.96 0.81
C LEU A 93 -2.43 21.32 1.03
N ALA A 94 -2.47 20.10 1.57
CA ALA A 94 -3.73 19.44 1.90
C ALA A 94 -4.57 20.21 2.92
N ILE A 95 -3.98 20.78 3.97
CA ILE A 95 -4.76 21.61 4.91
C ILE A 95 -5.20 22.93 4.26
N GLU A 96 -4.29 23.60 3.56
CA GLU A 96 -4.54 24.91 2.96
C GLU A 96 -5.64 24.86 1.90
N ARG A 97 -5.66 23.82 1.05
CA ARG A 97 -6.68 23.66 -0.01
C ARG A 97 -8.10 23.48 0.52
N PHE A 98 -8.25 22.98 1.75
CA PHE A 98 -9.54 22.76 2.38
C PHE A 98 -9.88 23.82 3.44
N ARG A 99 -9.03 24.83 3.65
CA ARG A 99 -9.16 25.81 4.74
C ARG A 99 -10.49 26.58 4.77
N THR A 100 -11.08 26.81 3.60
CA THR A 100 -12.36 27.53 3.46
C THR A 100 -13.59 26.62 3.47
N TYR A 101 -13.41 25.30 3.48
CA TYR A 101 -14.50 24.33 3.52
C TYR A 101 -15.10 24.22 4.92
N PRO A 102 -16.33 23.67 5.07
CA PRO A 102 -16.91 23.39 6.37
C PRO A 102 -15.99 22.55 7.27
N LYS A 103 -16.03 22.76 8.58
CA LYS A 103 -15.12 22.12 9.55
C LYS A 103 -15.08 20.60 9.45
N ASP A 104 -16.20 19.95 9.14
CA ASP A 104 -16.23 18.49 9.01
C ASP A 104 -15.47 18.00 7.77
N ILE A 105 -15.51 18.75 6.67
CA ILE A 105 -14.70 18.47 5.47
C ILE A 105 -13.21 18.73 5.76
N GLN A 106 -12.89 19.78 6.53
CA GLN A 106 -11.51 20.04 6.96
C GLN A 106 -10.91 18.87 7.77
N LYS A 107 -11.71 18.22 8.63
CA LYS A 107 -11.26 17.02 9.37
C LYS A 107 -10.89 15.87 8.42
N ILE A 108 -11.65 15.69 7.35
CA ILE A 108 -11.34 14.69 6.33
C ILE A 108 -10.07 15.08 5.55
N ALA A 109 -9.86 16.37 5.26
CA ALA A 109 -8.64 16.85 4.63
C ALA A 109 -7.36 16.59 5.47
N ARG A 110 -7.48 16.60 6.80
CA ARG A 110 -6.38 16.20 7.70
C ARG A 110 -5.87 14.79 7.43
N ILE A 111 -6.73 13.89 6.94
CA ILE A 111 -6.32 12.53 6.59
C ILE A 111 -5.33 12.53 5.42
N LEU A 112 -5.52 13.38 4.40
CA LEU A 112 -4.53 13.55 3.34
C LEU A 112 -3.20 14.06 3.90
N ALA A 113 -3.24 15.09 4.74
CA ALA A 113 -2.04 15.62 5.38
C ALA A 113 -1.30 14.55 6.20
N TYR A 114 -2.07 13.72 6.91
CA TYR A 114 -1.58 12.64 7.76
C TYR A 114 -0.85 11.56 6.98
N ILE A 115 -1.48 11.01 5.93
CA ILE A 115 -0.87 9.95 5.12
C ILE A 115 0.30 10.48 4.29
N ILE A 116 0.22 11.73 3.80
CA ILE A 116 1.30 12.37 3.05
C ILE A 116 2.51 12.59 3.96
N ALA A 117 2.33 13.17 5.14
CA ALA A 117 3.47 13.46 6.00
C ALA A 117 4.20 12.20 6.50
N GLY A 118 3.46 11.09 6.63
CA GLY A 118 3.94 9.82 7.17
C GLY A 118 4.54 8.83 6.16
N HIS A 119 4.50 9.11 4.85
CA HIS A 119 4.78 8.08 3.81
C HIS A 119 6.19 7.44 3.87
N HIS A 120 7.13 8.00 4.62
CA HIS A 120 8.46 7.39 4.87
C HIS A 120 8.70 6.91 6.30
N ALA A 121 7.99 7.46 7.29
CA ALA A 121 8.26 7.24 8.71
C ALA A 121 7.16 6.43 9.41
N GLY A 122 6.09 6.09 8.70
CA GLY A 122 4.86 5.60 9.30
C GLY A 122 3.91 6.75 9.66
N LEU A 123 2.70 6.39 10.08
CA LEU A 123 1.67 7.36 10.46
C LEU A 123 2.09 8.06 11.76
N PRO A 124 2.34 9.39 11.75
CA PRO A 124 2.82 10.12 12.93
C PRO A 124 1.73 10.24 13.99
N ASP A 125 2.04 10.65 15.21
CA ASP A 125 0.98 11.10 16.12
C ASP A 125 0.45 12.47 15.70
N TRP A 126 -0.86 12.68 15.80
CA TRP A 126 -1.47 13.98 15.48
C TRP A 126 -1.31 14.98 16.63
N ASN A 127 -1.49 14.51 17.86
CA ASN A 127 -1.38 15.36 19.05
C ASN A 127 0.04 15.23 19.64
N PRO A 128 0.55 16.31 20.22
CA PRO A 128 1.88 16.31 20.83
C PRO A 128 1.99 15.30 21.97
N ASP A 129 3.09 14.56 21.97
CA ASP A 129 3.67 13.96 23.15
C ASP A 129 4.80 14.85 23.69
N LEU A 130 5.36 14.51 24.86
CA LEU A 130 6.45 15.27 25.46
C LEU A 130 7.75 15.25 24.61
N ALA A 131 7.82 14.40 23.57
CA ALA A 131 9.00 14.22 22.73
C ALA A 131 9.03 15.15 21.51
N GLY A 132 7.94 15.85 21.19
CA GLY A 132 7.93 16.94 20.20
C GLY A 132 8.06 16.50 18.73
N GLY A 133 7.62 15.27 18.41
CA GLY A 133 7.66 14.69 17.06
C GLY A 133 6.33 14.65 16.32
N ASP A 134 5.27 15.25 16.87
CA ASP A 134 3.92 15.17 16.31
C ASP A 134 3.75 15.98 15.02
N LEU A 135 2.74 15.58 14.24
CA LEU A 135 2.46 16.20 12.97
C LEU A 135 1.99 17.66 13.11
N VAL A 136 1.31 18.01 14.19
CA VAL A 136 0.77 19.37 14.35
C VAL A 136 1.91 20.38 14.49
N ASN A 137 2.91 20.11 15.33
CA ASN A 137 4.08 20.99 15.46
C ASN A 137 4.91 21.09 14.17
N ARG A 138 4.82 20.07 13.30
CA ARG A 138 5.47 20.08 11.98
C ARG A 138 4.71 20.89 10.92
N LEU A 139 3.38 21.00 11.02
CA LEU A 139 2.55 21.70 10.04
C LEU A 139 2.23 23.16 10.42
N TYR A 140 2.25 23.49 11.72
CA TYR A 140 1.79 24.78 12.23
C TYR A 140 2.90 25.55 12.95
N GLN A 141 3.02 26.85 12.66
CA GLN A 141 3.84 27.78 13.44
C GLN A 141 3.21 28.08 14.81
N ASN A 142 1.88 28.16 14.83
CA ASN A 142 1.09 28.31 16.05
C ASN A 142 -0.10 27.33 15.99
N PRO A 143 0.01 26.14 16.61
CA PRO A 143 -1.07 25.16 16.65
C PRO A 143 -2.38 25.67 17.27
N ILE A 144 -2.28 26.52 18.31
CA ILE A 144 -3.44 27.02 19.06
C ILE A 144 -4.30 27.92 18.16
N GLU A 145 -3.65 28.79 17.40
CA GLU A 145 -4.31 29.70 16.45
C GLU A 145 -4.51 29.06 15.06
N SER A 146 -4.10 27.80 14.87
CA SER A 146 -4.15 27.09 13.60
C SER A 146 -3.43 27.84 12.45
N VAL A 147 -2.28 28.46 12.76
CA VAL A 147 -1.44 29.17 11.78
C VAL A 147 -0.48 28.18 11.14
N LEU A 148 -0.72 27.82 9.87
CA LEU A 148 0.13 26.92 9.10
C LEU A 148 1.52 27.52 8.85
N ASP A 149 2.54 26.66 8.83
CA ASP A 149 3.88 27.04 8.41
C ASP A 149 4.02 27.06 6.88
N LEU A 150 3.62 28.17 6.27
CA LEU A 150 3.61 28.29 4.81
C LEU A 150 4.98 28.59 4.19
N ARG A 151 6.08 28.62 4.95
CA ARG A 151 7.40 29.08 4.45
C ARG A 151 7.90 28.28 3.25
N GLU A 152 7.90 26.95 3.35
CA GLU A 152 8.33 26.06 2.27
C GLU A 152 7.26 25.96 1.17
N PHE A 153 5.98 25.94 1.55
CA PHE A 153 4.87 25.93 0.60
C PHE A 153 4.89 27.15 -0.32
N ASN A 154 5.13 28.35 0.22
CA ASN A 154 5.20 29.58 -0.56
C ASN A 154 6.39 29.61 -1.53
N GLN A 155 7.49 28.91 -1.21
CA GLN A 155 8.63 28.77 -2.13
C GLN A 155 8.28 27.91 -3.33
N ILE A 156 7.55 26.80 -3.14
CA ILE A 156 7.15 25.97 -4.29
C ILE A 156 6.02 26.61 -5.09
N LYS A 157 5.15 27.40 -4.46
CA LYS A 157 3.98 28.03 -5.09
C LYS A 157 4.32 28.98 -6.25
N VAL A 158 5.54 29.54 -6.26
CA VAL A 158 6.01 30.42 -7.34
C VAL A 158 6.72 29.66 -8.48
N ILE A 159 6.81 28.33 -8.39
CA ILE A 159 7.39 27.46 -9.42
C ILE A 159 6.25 27.04 -10.35
N ASP A 160 6.32 27.45 -11.62
CA ASP A 160 5.26 27.22 -12.61
C ASP A 160 4.90 25.74 -12.77
N GLU A 161 5.89 24.84 -12.70
CA GLU A 161 5.69 23.39 -12.81
C GLU A 161 4.87 22.78 -11.66
N THR A 162 4.65 23.52 -10.56
CA THR A 162 3.87 23.04 -9.40
C THR A 162 2.39 23.41 -9.50
N ASN A 163 2.01 24.32 -10.43
CA ASN A 163 0.67 24.87 -10.52
C ASN A 163 -0.41 23.79 -10.71
N ASP A 164 -0.15 22.80 -11.57
CA ASP A 164 -1.08 21.69 -11.82
C ASP A 164 -1.35 20.85 -10.57
N TYR A 165 -0.35 20.70 -9.69
CA TYR A 165 -0.48 19.96 -8.43
C TYR A 165 -1.22 20.79 -7.38
N ILE A 166 -0.86 22.06 -7.24
CA ILE A 166 -1.48 22.97 -6.26
C ILE A 166 -2.95 23.20 -6.58
N THR A 167 -3.29 23.31 -7.87
CA THR A 167 -4.65 23.59 -8.33
C THR A 167 -5.46 22.32 -8.64
N ALA A 168 -4.86 21.13 -8.47
CA ALA A 168 -5.51 19.86 -8.69
C ALA A 168 -6.90 19.80 -8.05
N ALA A 169 -7.84 19.17 -8.77
CA ALA A 169 -9.19 19.00 -8.32
C ALA A 169 -9.22 18.19 -7.02
N LEU A 170 -9.98 18.67 -6.04
CA LEU A 170 -10.15 17.97 -4.77
C LEU A 170 -11.02 16.72 -4.96
N PRO A 171 -10.85 15.70 -4.10
CA PRO A 171 -11.62 14.47 -4.19
C PRO A 171 -13.12 14.75 -4.04
N LYS A 172 -13.93 14.04 -4.83
CA LYS A 172 -15.39 14.13 -4.83
C LYS A 172 -16.04 12.88 -4.28
N SER A 173 -15.34 11.75 -4.32
CA SER A 173 -15.83 10.51 -3.74
C SER A 173 -15.95 10.62 -2.22
N ALA A 174 -17.01 10.04 -1.67
CA ALA A 174 -17.19 10.01 -0.24
C ALA A 174 -16.24 8.99 0.41
N PRO A 175 -15.62 9.30 1.56
CA PRO A 175 -14.83 8.33 2.32
C PRO A 175 -15.62 7.04 2.56
N LEU A 176 -15.02 5.88 2.28
CA LEU A 176 -15.66 4.57 2.48
C LEU A 176 -17.00 4.39 1.75
N GLY A 177 -17.32 5.22 0.76
CA GLY A 177 -18.63 5.20 0.09
C GLY A 177 -19.81 5.61 0.97
N ILE A 178 -19.56 6.32 2.07
CA ILE A 178 -20.56 6.88 3.00
C ILE A 178 -21.48 7.84 2.23
N LYS A 179 -22.81 7.65 2.31
CA LYS A 179 -23.78 8.42 1.52
C LYS A 179 -24.58 9.43 2.32
N SER A 180 -24.51 9.37 3.64
CA SER A 180 -25.29 10.20 4.56
C SER A 180 -24.51 10.50 5.85
N PRO A 181 -24.89 11.56 6.61
CA PRO A 181 -24.36 11.80 7.94
C PRO A 181 -24.58 10.63 8.92
N GLU A 182 -25.72 9.95 8.83
CA GLU A 182 -26.04 8.78 9.66
C GLU A 182 -25.09 7.61 9.36
N ASP A 183 -24.80 7.39 8.07
CA ASP A 183 -23.77 6.41 7.66
C ASP A 183 -22.39 6.80 8.20
N MET A 184 -22.07 8.10 8.23
CA MET A 184 -20.78 8.58 8.72
C MET A 184 -20.58 8.26 10.21
N GLU A 185 -21.61 8.48 11.02
CA GLU A 185 -21.56 8.16 12.45
C GLU A 185 -21.45 6.66 12.68
N ARG A 186 -22.24 5.86 11.94
CA ARG A 186 -22.22 4.40 12.04
C ARG A 186 -20.90 3.76 11.61
N ASN A 187 -20.15 4.42 10.73
CA ASN A 187 -18.88 3.92 10.19
C ASN A 187 -17.66 4.67 10.75
N ARG A 188 -17.84 5.46 11.82
CA ARG A 188 -16.77 6.30 12.39
C ARG A 188 -15.55 5.46 12.79
N GLU A 189 -15.77 4.29 13.38
CA GLU A 189 -14.74 3.34 13.74
C GLU A 189 -13.96 2.81 12.54
N HIS A 190 -14.55 2.78 11.35
CA HIS A 190 -13.90 2.27 10.15
C HIS A 190 -12.93 3.28 9.51
N PHE A 191 -12.95 4.55 9.93
CA PHE A 191 -12.02 5.57 9.39
C PHE A 191 -10.56 5.20 9.62
N HIS A 192 -10.21 4.55 10.73
CA HIS A 192 -8.83 4.11 10.95
C HIS A 192 -8.37 3.12 9.86
N LEU A 193 -9.27 2.28 9.36
CA LEU A 193 -8.97 1.29 8.34
C LEU A 193 -8.84 2.00 6.98
N TRP A 194 -9.74 2.93 6.69
CA TRP A 194 -9.67 3.76 5.50
C TRP A 194 -8.34 4.51 5.38
N ILE A 195 -7.90 5.16 6.46
CA ILE A 195 -6.61 5.85 6.53
C ILE A 195 -5.47 4.88 6.21
N ARG A 196 -5.45 3.70 6.83
CA ARG A 196 -4.42 2.69 6.59
C ARG A 196 -4.46 2.13 5.17
N MET A 197 -5.64 1.98 4.57
CA MET A 197 -5.78 1.55 3.18
C MET A 197 -5.25 2.61 2.22
N LEU A 198 -5.60 3.89 2.39
CA LEU A 198 -5.05 4.98 1.58
C LEU A 198 -3.54 5.13 1.76
N PHE A 199 -3.06 5.04 3.00
CA PHE A 199 -1.63 5.05 3.31
C PHE A 199 -0.89 3.90 2.62
N SER A 200 -1.43 2.67 2.70
CA SER A 200 -0.87 1.52 2.00
C SER A 200 -0.87 1.71 0.49
N CYS A 201 -1.93 2.28 -0.10
CA CYS A 201 -1.96 2.59 -1.53
C CYS A 201 -0.86 3.57 -1.93
N LEU A 202 -0.66 4.62 -1.12
CA LEU A 202 0.38 5.63 -1.37
C LEU A 202 1.78 5.05 -1.25
N VAL A 203 2.06 4.35 -0.14
CA VAL A 203 3.39 3.78 0.14
C VAL A 203 3.73 2.72 -0.92
N ASP A 204 2.83 1.76 -1.19
CA ASP A 204 3.10 0.75 -2.21
C ASP A 204 3.32 1.37 -3.59
N ALA A 205 2.59 2.44 -3.94
CA ALA A 205 2.76 3.14 -5.19
C ALA A 205 4.12 3.86 -5.30
N ASP A 206 4.56 4.55 -4.25
CA ASP A 206 5.88 5.21 -4.18
C ASP A 206 7.01 4.17 -4.34
N PHE A 207 6.92 3.06 -3.61
CA PHE A 207 7.90 1.97 -3.72
C PHE A 207 7.92 1.33 -5.11
N LEU A 208 6.76 1.06 -5.73
CA LEU A 208 6.68 0.43 -7.04
C LEU A 208 7.17 1.34 -8.17
N ASP A 209 6.83 2.64 -8.11
CA ASP A 209 7.31 3.61 -9.10
C ASP A 209 8.83 3.83 -8.96
N THR A 210 9.33 3.92 -7.73
CA THR A 210 10.76 3.96 -7.44
C THR A 210 11.47 2.68 -7.91
N GLU A 211 10.93 1.50 -7.62
CA GLU A 211 11.51 0.21 -8.04
C GLU A 211 11.57 0.09 -9.57
N LYS A 212 10.51 0.52 -10.27
CA LYS A 212 10.45 0.52 -11.74
C LYS A 212 11.61 1.32 -12.34
N PHE A 213 11.97 2.44 -11.70
CA PHE A 213 13.10 3.27 -12.12
C PHE A 213 14.46 2.70 -11.66
N MET A 214 14.57 2.27 -10.41
CA MET A 214 15.83 1.80 -9.82
C MET A 214 16.26 0.44 -10.34
N THR A 215 15.31 -0.49 -10.49
CA THR A 215 15.55 -1.90 -10.81
C THR A 215 14.48 -2.42 -11.79
N PRO A 216 14.49 -1.96 -13.06
CA PRO A 216 13.45 -2.30 -14.03
C PRO A 216 13.30 -3.81 -14.26
N GLU A 217 14.39 -4.58 -14.13
CA GLU A 217 14.35 -6.05 -14.28
C GLU A 217 13.60 -6.76 -13.14
N ASN A 218 13.64 -6.21 -11.91
CA ASN A 218 12.85 -6.75 -10.80
C ASN A 218 11.37 -6.40 -10.99
N TYR A 219 11.09 -5.15 -11.37
CA TYR A 219 9.74 -4.69 -11.66
C TYR A 219 9.05 -5.57 -12.74
N LYS A 220 9.76 -5.92 -13.82
CA LYS A 220 9.23 -6.80 -14.89
C LYS A 220 8.86 -8.22 -14.43
N LYS A 221 9.43 -8.70 -13.33
CA LYS A 221 9.11 -10.04 -12.77
C LYS A 221 7.82 -10.04 -11.93
N ARG A 222 7.34 -8.87 -11.50
CA ARG A 222 6.13 -8.74 -10.66
C ARG A 222 4.86 -8.92 -11.49
N GLY A 223 3.78 -9.33 -10.83
CA GLY A 223 2.44 -9.34 -11.42
C GLY A 223 2.13 -10.52 -12.34
N VAL A 224 3.08 -11.42 -12.58
CA VAL A 224 2.87 -12.64 -13.37
C VAL A 224 2.30 -13.72 -12.44
N TYR A 225 1.01 -13.67 -12.20
CA TYR A 225 0.29 -14.66 -11.38
C TYR A 225 -0.80 -15.36 -12.19
N PRO A 226 -1.01 -16.67 -12.00
CA PRO A 226 -2.16 -17.35 -12.58
C PRO A 226 -3.46 -16.72 -12.08
N SER A 227 -4.41 -16.55 -12.98
CA SER A 227 -5.77 -16.13 -12.65
C SER A 227 -6.45 -17.14 -11.73
N LEU A 228 -7.45 -16.70 -10.97
CA LEU A 228 -8.27 -17.62 -10.15
C LEU A 228 -8.88 -18.76 -10.97
N LYS A 229 -9.19 -18.50 -12.25
CA LYS A 229 -9.69 -19.52 -13.17
C LYS A 229 -8.63 -20.61 -13.38
N GLU A 230 -7.41 -20.22 -13.72
CA GLU A 230 -6.30 -21.17 -13.90
C GLU A 230 -5.99 -21.92 -12.60
N LEU A 231 -6.07 -21.27 -11.43
CA LEU A 231 -5.90 -21.94 -10.14
C LEU A 231 -6.98 -23.01 -9.91
N VAL A 232 -8.24 -22.73 -10.25
CA VAL A 232 -9.34 -23.72 -10.18
C VAL A 232 -9.12 -24.88 -11.15
N GLU A 233 -8.65 -24.58 -12.37
CA GLU A 233 -8.34 -25.58 -13.41
C GLU A 233 -7.16 -26.48 -13.04
N ARG A 234 -6.20 -25.99 -12.25
CA ARG A 234 -5.12 -26.80 -11.67
C ARG A 234 -5.60 -27.61 -10.46
N PHE A 235 -6.43 -27.00 -9.61
CA PHE A 235 -6.88 -27.61 -8.35
C PHE A 235 -7.79 -28.83 -8.53
N ASN A 236 -8.80 -28.73 -9.41
CA ASN A 236 -9.81 -29.79 -9.52
C ASN A 236 -9.22 -31.13 -10.01
N PRO A 237 -8.40 -31.18 -11.08
CA PRO A 237 -7.75 -32.42 -11.52
C PRO A 237 -6.83 -33.00 -10.44
N TYR A 238 -6.08 -32.17 -9.72
CA TYR A 238 -5.25 -32.63 -8.60
C TYR A 238 -6.11 -33.34 -7.53
N MET A 239 -7.24 -32.74 -7.15
CA MET A 239 -8.15 -33.33 -6.16
C MET A 239 -8.79 -34.62 -6.66
N GLU A 240 -9.22 -34.67 -7.92
CA GLU A 240 -9.78 -35.88 -8.52
C GLU A 240 -8.76 -37.02 -8.54
N GLN A 241 -7.53 -36.75 -8.96
CA GLN A 241 -6.46 -37.74 -8.97
C GLN A 241 -6.12 -38.21 -7.55
N LYS A 242 -6.07 -37.29 -6.58
CA LYS A 242 -5.83 -37.61 -5.17
C LYS A 242 -6.94 -38.50 -4.60
N GLN A 243 -8.20 -38.28 -4.98
CA GLN A 243 -9.32 -39.13 -4.58
C GLN A 243 -9.29 -40.50 -5.26
N LYS A 244 -8.95 -40.57 -6.56
CA LYS A 244 -8.82 -41.84 -7.30
C LYS A 244 -7.72 -42.74 -6.73
N ASN A 245 -6.62 -42.15 -6.29
CA ASN A 245 -5.48 -42.88 -5.74
C ASN A 245 -5.61 -43.20 -4.24
N ALA A 246 -6.71 -42.81 -3.60
CA ALA A 246 -6.89 -43.02 -2.17
C ALA A 246 -7.57 -44.36 -1.89
N ASP A 247 -7.02 -45.13 -0.95
CA ASP A 247 -7.66 -46.37 -0.48
C ASP A 247 -9.06 -46.08 0.10
N PRO A 248 -10.05 -46.96 -0.10
CA PRO A 248 -11.42 -46.78 0.37
C PRO A 248 -11.56 -47.03 1.88
N THR A 249 -10.88 -46.22 2.69
CA THR A 249 -10.92 -46.27 4.16
C THR A 249 -12.02 -45.36 4.71
N ALA A 250 -12.49 -45.64 5.93
CA ALA A 250 -13.45 -44.77 6.65
C ALA A 250 -12.93 -43.32 6.78
N ILE A 251 -11.62 -43.14 6.95
CA ILE A 251 -10.97 -41.83 7.03
C ILE A 251 -11.04 -41.11 5.67
N ASN A 252 -10.76 -41.79 4.56
CA ASN A 252 -10.81 -41.17 3.23
C ASN A 252 -12.25 -40.86 2.79
N LYS A 253 -13.24 -41.63 3.25
CA LYS A 253 -14.66 -41.29 3.13
C LYS A 253 -14.98 -39.99 3.89
N ALA A 254 -14.60 -39.90 5.17
CA ALA A 254 -14.79 -38.69 5.97
C ALA A 254 -14.09 -37.45 5.37
N ARG A 255 -12.87 -37.60 4.83
CA ARG A 255 -12.17 -36.52 4.11
C ARG A 255 -12.93 -36.05 2.86
N THR A 256 -13.53 -36.99 2.13
CA THR A 256 -14.38 -36.69 0.96
C THR A 256 -15.64 -35.93 1.37
N ASP A 257 -16.28 -36.33 2.47
CA ASP A 257 -17.46 -35.64 3.01
C ASP A 257 -17.14 -34.21 3.43
N VAL A 258 -15.99 -33.99 4.08
CA VAL A 258 -15.48 -32.65 4.43
C VAL A 258 -15.25 -31.79 3.19
N LEU A 259 -14.56 -32.32 2.16
CA LEU A 259 -14.32 -31.62 0.90
C LEU A 259 -15.63 -31.20 0.22
N ASN A 260 -16.60 -32.12 0.15
CA ASN A 260 -17.91 -31.86 -0.44
C ASN A 260 -18.68 -30.78 0.34
N CYS A 261 -18.65 -30.84 1.68
CA CYS A 261 -19.23 -29.81 2.54
C CYS A 261 -18.64 -28.42 2.25
N CYS A 262 -17.31 -28.31 2.16
CA CYS A 262 -16.62 -27.08 1.78
C CYS A 262 -17.06 -26.56 0.39
N ARG A 263 -17.13 -27.44 -0.62
CA ARG A 263 -17.55 -27.08 -1.98
C ARG A 263 -19.02 -26.64 -2.08
N VAL A 264 -19.89 -27.15 -1.21
CA VAL A 264 -21.30 -26.73 -1.13
C VAL A 264 -21.41 -25.38 -0.42
N LYS A 265 -20.80 -25.25 0.76
CA LYS A 265 -20.86 -24.03 1.58
C LYS A 265 -20.17 -22.83 0.94
N ALA A 266 -19.20 -23.03 0.04
CA ALA A 266 -18.57 -21.94 -0.72
C ALA A 266 -19.56 -21.07 -1.51
N LYS A 267 -20.75 -21.61 -1.82
CA LYS A 267 -21.82 -20.88 -2.52
C LYS A 267 -22.57 -19.91 -1.62
N LEU A 268 -22.44 -19.97 -0.30
CA LEU A 268 -23.11 -19.07 0.65
C LEU A 268 -22.60 -17.62 0.48
N LYS A 269 -23.37 -16.64 0.93
CA LYS A 269 -23.00 -15.21 0.86
C LYS A 269 -21.70 -14.95 1.64
N PRO A 270 -20.87 -13.97 1.24
CA PRO A 270 -19.64 -13.64 1.97
C PRO A 270 -19.91 -13.35 3.44
N GLY A 271 -19.02 -13.80 4.31
CA GLY A 271 -19.15 -13.71 5.76
C GLY A 271 -18.12 -14.57 6.47
N PHE A 272 -18.34 -14.82 7.75
CA PHE A 272 -17.47 -15.65 8.58
C PHE A 272 -17.89 -17.12 8.55
N PHE A 273 -16.91 -18.01 8.39
CA PHE A 273 -17.13 -19.46 8.33
C PHE A 273 -16.13 -20.16 9.24
N SER A 274 -16.59 -21.22 9.91
CA SER A 274 -15.74 -22.09 10.71
C SER A 274 -15.68 -23.50 10.11
N LEU A 275 -14.48 -24.09 10.12
CA LEU A 275 -14.23 -25.46 9.67
C LEU A 275 -13.64 -26.27 10.84
N CYS A 276 -14.51 -26.91 11.60
CA CYS A 276 -14.12 -27.78 12.72
C CYS A 276 -13.88 -29.21 12.22
N VAL A 277 -12.61 -29.56 12.00
CA VAL A 277 -12.20 -30.88 11.52
C VAL A 277 -10.96 -31.32 12.31
N PRO A 278 -10.86 -32.58 12.78
CA PRO A 278 -9.70 -33.04 13.53
C PRO A 278 -8.42 -33.05 12.68
N THR A 279 -7.26 -33.20 13.33
CA THR A 279 -5.98 -33.38 12.64
C THR A 279 -6.04 -34.60 11.72
N GLY A 280 -5.43 -34.49 10.53
CA GLY A 280 -5.52 -35.53 9.51
C GLY A 280 -6.84 -35.59 8.74
N GLY A 281 -7.87 -34.82 9.11
CA GLY A 281 -9.19 -34.82 8.44
C GLY A 281 -9.27 -34.03 7.12
N GLY A 282 -8.14 -33.60 6.55
CA GLY A 282 -8.10 -32.95 5.23
C GLY A 282 -8.44 -31.45 5.22
N LYS A 283 -8.20 -30.73 6.33
CA LYS A 283 -8.46 -29.28 6.46
C LYS A 283 -7.85 -28.45 5.34
N THR A 284 -6.56 -28.60 5.08
CA THR A 284 -5.77 -27.72 4.21
C THR A 284 -6.31 -27.64 2.78
N LEU A 285 -6.57 -28.79 2.14
CA LEU A 285 -7.10 -28.82 0.77
C LEU A 285 -8.61 -28.55 0.73
N SER A 286 -9.35 -28.95 1.76
CA SER A 286 -10.81 -28.69 1.80
C SER A 286 -11.12 -27.20 2.02
N SER A 287 -10.37 -26.50 2.88
CA SER A 287 -10.49 -25.06 3.06
C SER A 287 -10.08 -24.30 1.80
N MET A 288 -9.04 -24.76 1.09
CA MET A 288 -8.65 -24.17 -0.20
C MET A 288 -9.72 -24.40 -1.28
N ALA A 289 -10.37 -25.58 -1.31
CA ALA A 289 -11.50 -25.84 -2.19
C ALA A 289 -12.67 -24.88 -1.93
N PHE A 290 -12.93 -24.57 -0.65
CA PHE A 290 -13.89 -23.53 -0.28
C PHE A 290 -13.44 -22.16 -0.79
N ALA A 291 -12.21 -21.77 -0.46
CA ALA A 291 -11.67 -20.44 -0.75
C ALA A 291 -11.65 -20.14 -2.26
N LEU A 292 -11.15 -21.06 -3.10
CA LEU A 292 -11.13 -20.91 -4.55
C LEU A 292 -12.53 -20.73 -5.13
N LYS A 293 -13.47 -21.60 -4.73
CA LYS A 293 -14.83 -21.56 -5.25
C LYS A 293 -15.59 -20.31 -4.79
N HIS A 294 -15.36 -19.88 -3.55
CA HIS A 294 -15.94 -18.66 -3.01
C HIS A 294 -15.35 -17.43 -3.69
N ALA A 295 -14.02 -17.38 -3.83
CA ALA A 295 -13.31 -16.30 -4.51
C ALA A 295 -13.76 -16.14 -5.96
N PHE A 296 -13.85 -17.25 -6.70
CA PHE A 296 -14.34 -17.25 -8.08
C PHE A 296 -15.79 -16.77 -8.18
N LYS A 297 -16.69 -17.27 -7.29
CA LYS A 297 -18.11 -16.88 -7.30
C LYS A 297 -18.32 -15.38 -7.03
N TYR A 298 -17.54 -14.79 -6.13
CA TYR A 298 -17.73 -13.41 -5.67
C TYR A 298 -16.69 -12.44 -6.22
N GLY A 299 -16.00 -12.82 -7.31
CA GLY A 299 -15.03 -11.94 -7.99
C GLY A 299 -13.90 -11.44 -7.09
N LYS A 300 -13.46 -12.24 -6.13
CA LYS A 300 -12.29 -11.89 -5.30
C LYS A 300 -11.03 -12.00 -6.15
N GLN A 301 -9.97 -11.32 -5.75
CA GLN A 301 -8.72 -11.30 -6.52
C GLN A 301 -7.65 -12.23 -5.97
N ARG A 302 -7.63 -12.45 -4.65
CA ARG A 302 -6.57 -13.20 -3.95
C ARG A 302 -7.14 -14.01 -2.80
N ILE A 303 -6.40 -15.05 -2.41
CA ILE A 303 -6.65 -15.86 -1.21
C ILE A 303 -5.45 -15.67 -0.29
N ILE A 304 -5.70 -15.24 0.95
CA ILE A 304 -4.65 -15.03 1.96
C ILE A 304 -4.84 -16.11 3.02
N MET A 305 -3.79 -16.88 3.29
CA MET A 305 -3.78 -17.95 4.28
C MET A 305 -2.89 -17.51 5.45
N ALA A 306 -3.51 -17.19 6.59
CA ALA A 306 -2.80 -16.89 7.82
C ALA A 306 -2.61 -18.17 8.64
N ILE A 307 -1.36 -18.52 8.95
CA ILE A 307 -0.98 -19.76 9.64
C ILE A 307 -0.02 -19.40 10.77
N PRO A 308 -0.19 -19.95 11.99
CA PRO A 308 0.47 -19.42 13.19
C PRO A 308 1.96 -19.77 13.35
N TYR A 309 2.50 -20.74 12.59
CA TYR A 309 3.88 -21.21 12.77
C TYR A 309 4.60 -21.33 11.42
N THR A 310 5.84 -20.85 11.35
CA THR A 310 6.69 -20.90 10.15
C THR A 310 6.84 -22.32 9.60
N SER A 311 7.05 -23.32 10.47
CA SER A 311 7.15 -24.73 10.04
C SER A 311 5.87 -25.25 9.38
N ILE A 312 4.70 -24.77 9.80
CA ILE A 312 3.41 -25.14 9.18
C ILE A 312 3.18 -24.33 7.91
N ILE A 313 3.67 -23.08 7.84
CA ILE A 313 3.64 -22.27 6.62
C ILE A 313 4.40 -22.98 5.52
N GLU A 314 5.67 -23.36 5.75
CA GLU A 314 6.52 -24.04 4.75
C GLU A 314 5.88 -25.34 4.26
N GLN A 315 5.34 -26.16 5.17
CA GLN A 315 4.64 -27.40 4.80
C GLN A 315 3.39 -27.12 3.96
N THR A 316 2.60 -26.11 4.34
CA THR A 316 1.37 -25.76 3.62
C THR A 316 1.67 -25.15 2.26
N ALA A 317 2.70 -24.30 2.18
CA ALA A 317 3.19 -23.71 0.95
C ALA A 317 3.72 -24.79 -0.01
N ALA A 318 4.50 -25.76 0.48
CA ALA A 318 4.96 -26.89 -0.34
C ALA A 318 3.79 -27.69 -0.93
N VAL A 319 2.73 -27.94 -0.14
CA VAL A 319 1.50 -28.56 -0.65
C VAL A 319 0.87 -27.68 -1.73
N TYR A 320 0.71 -26.38 -1.50
CA TYR A 320 0.10 -25.48 -2.48
C TYR A 320 0.94 -25.33 -3.75
N LYS A 321 2.27 -25.29 -3.66
CA LYS A 321 3.18 -25.26 -4.81
C LYS A 321 3.08 -26.53 -5.65
N GLN A 322 2.93 -27.69 -5.00
CA GLN A 322 2.65 -28.94 -5.70
C GLN A 322 1.33 -28.89 -6.48
N VAL A 323 0.30 -28.20 -5.98
CA VAL A 323 -1.00 -28.10 -6.65
C VAL A 323 -1.02 -27.02 -7.72
N PHE A 324 -0.45 -25.85 -7.42
CA PHE A 324 -0.65 -24.62 -8.19
C PHE A 324 0.59 -24.16 -8.95
N GLY A 325 1.77 -24.73 -8.74
CA GLY A 325 3.03 -24.20 -9.25
C GLY A 325 3.70 -23.20 -8.29
N GLU A 326 5.02 -23.05 -8.43
CA GLU A 326 5.83 -22.14 -7.59
C GLU A 326 5.41 -20.68 -7.75
N GLU A 327 5.03 -20.27 -8.96
CA GLU A 327 4.66 -18.90 -9.30
C GLU A 327 3.32 -18.45 -8.70
N ALA A 328 2.48 -19.41 -8.30
CA ALA A 328 1.16 -19.15 -7.74
C ALA A 328 1.17 -18.92 -6.23
N VAL A 329 2.28 -19.26 -5.54
CA VAL A 329 2.34 -19.28 -4.08
C VAL A 329 3.41 -18.31 -3.60
N LEU A 330 2.97 -17.23 -2.97
CA LEU A 330 3.85 -16.27 -2.29
C LEU A 330 3.87 -16.57 -0.79
N GLU A 331 5.04 -16.94 -0.30
CA GLU A 331 5.29 -17.12 1.14
C GLU A 331 5.74 -15.80 1.75
N HIS A 332 5.20 -15.49 2.93
CA HIS A 332 5.66 -14.35 3.73
C HIS A 332 5.86 -14.81 5.16
N HIS A 333 7.11 -14.71 5.62
CA HIS A 333 7.50 -15.07 6.99
C HIS A 333 7.79 -13.76 7.72
N SER A 334 6.99 -13.45 8.72
CA SER A 334 7.30 -12.39 9.67
C SER A 334 8.03 -13.05 10.83
N ASN A 335 9.32 -12.77 10.96
CA ASN A 335 10.06 -13.00 12.19
C ASN A 335 10.27 -11.64 12.84
N ILE A 336 10.13 -11.59 14.18
CA ILE A 336 10.64 -10.47 14.96
C ILE A 336 12.16 -10.47 14.77
N ASP A 337 12.72 -9.35 14.33
CA ASP A 337 14.16 -9.07 14.27
C ASP A 337 14.51 -8.26 15.54
N PRO A 338 14.95 -8.90 16.64
CA PRO A 338 15.12 -8.23 17.92
C PRO A 338 16.10 -7.05 17.84
N ASP A 339 17.05 -7.10 16.91
CA ASP A 339 18.08 -6.08 16.74
C ASP A 339 17.59 -4.83 15.97
N LYS A 340 16.37 -4.86 15.41
CA LYS A 340 15.77 -3.75 14.64
C LYS A 340 14.49 -3.18 15.24
N GLU A 341 13.91 -3.84 16.23
CA GLU A 341 12.63 -3.45 16.85
C GLU A 341 12.76 -3.00 18.32
N ASP A 342 13.97 -2.59 18.75
CA ASP A 342 14.23 -1.94 20.04
C ASP A 342 14.19 -0.39 19.96
#